data_AF-A0A521W905-F1
#
_entry.id   AF-A0A521W905-F1
#
_cell.length_a   1.000
_cell.length_b   1.000
_cell.length_c   1.000
_cell.angle_alpha   90.00
_cell.angle_beta   90.00
_cell.angle_gamma   90.00
#
_symmetry.space_group_name_H-M   'P 1'
#
loop_
_entity.id
_entity.type
_entity.pdbx_description
1 polymer ?
#
loop_
_entity_poly.entity_id
_entity_poly.type
_entity_poly.pdbx_seq_one_letter_code
_entity_poly.pdbx_strand_id
1 'polypeptide(L)'
;GNQQEGPLEFVYLNTTRTLRAMARRFQALGVKPELEAFQAGDVLFANQLVAEGLAGVPPLYQFVLGVKWGAPADPETVLYMRNLLPRDAVWTAMGVAQAQMPMAAQSVLLGGHVRVGLEDNLYLERGVFATNGQLAERAGRIVDHLGCAVATPSEARELLGLRMRA
;
A
#
# COMPACT_ATOMS: atom_id res chain seq x y z
N GLY A 1 -18.63 12.84 -5.60
CA GLY A 1 -18.35 11.46 -5.13
C GLY A 1 -16.87 11.31 -4.87
N ASN A 2 -16.43 10.34 -4.06
CA ASN A 2 -15.03 10.13 -3.61
C ASN A 2 -13.96 9.98 -4.72
N GLN A 3 -14.32 10.15 -5.99
CA GLN A 3 -13.42 10.14 -7.14
C GLN A 3 -12.92 11.54 -7.53
N GLN A 4 -13.30 12.55 -6.77
CA GLN A 4 -12.79 13.89 -6.96
C GLN A 4 -11.86 14.17 -5.80
N GLU A 5 -10.56 14.14 -6.08
CA GLU A 5 -9.66 15.05 -5.41
C GLU A 5 -10.35 16.41 -5.41
N GLY A 6 -10.38 17.07 -4.24
CA GLY A 6 -10.98 18.39 -4.15
C GLY A 6 -10.40 19.31 -5.22
N PRO A 7 -11.02 20.47 -5.50
CA PRO A 7 -10.55 21.38 -6.55
C PRO A 7 -9.16 21.98 -6.28
N LEU A 8 -8.50 21.59 -5.19
CA LEU A 8 -7.22 22.10 -4.74
C LEU A 8 -6.08 21.32 -5.39
N GLU A 9 -5.40 21.99 -6.31
CA GLU A 9 -4.12 21.52 -6.83
C GLU A 9 -2.97 21.96 -5.91
N PHE A 10 -2.03 21.05 -5.65
CA PHE A 10 -0.85 21.33 -4.83
C PHE A 10 0.29 20.36 -5.16
N VAL A 11 1.48 20.64 -4.64
CA VAL A 11 2.67 19.79 -4.83
C VAL A 11 2.95 19.01 -3.54
N TYR A 12 3.00 17.68 -3.65
CA TYR A 12 3.52 16.82 -2.58
C TYR A 12 5.05 16.82 -2.60
N LEU A 13 5.68 17.66 -1.78
CA LEU A 13 7.12 17.91 -1.86
C LEU A 13 7.93 16.95 -0.97
N ASN A 14 8.32 15.81 -1.53
CA ASN A 14 9.21 14.84 -0.89
C ASN A 14 10.54 14.73 -1.64
N THR A 15 11.46 15.68 -1.40
CA THR A 15 12.78 15.60 -2.04
C THR A 15 13.53 14.33 -1.60
N THR A 16 14.32 13.74 -2.49
CA THR A 16 15.12 12.53 -2.19
C THR A 16 16.11 12.76 -1.02
N ARG A 17 16.54 14.01 -0.79
CA ARG A 17 17.32 14.39 0.40
C ARG A 17 16.49 14.25 1.68
N THR A 18 15.27 14.77 1.70
CA THR A 18 14.35 14.65 2.83
C THR A 18 14.00 13.19 3.09
N LEU A 19 13.69 12.41 2.05
CA LEU A 19 13.35 11.00 2.18
C LEU A 19 14.48 10.18 2.80
N ARG A 20 15.74 10.38 2.39
CA ARG A 20 16.90 9.75 3.03
C ARG A 20 17.04 10.16 4.49
N ALA A 21 16.80 11.43 4.81
CA ALA A 21 16.86 11.90 6.19
C ALA A 21 15.77 11.25 7.06
N MET A 22 14.54 11.17 6.56
CA MET A 22 13.43 10.48 7.23
C MET A 22 13.72 8.99 7.43
N ALA A 23 14.23 8.30 6.41
CA ALA A 23 14.55 6.89 6.49
C ALA A 23 15.60 6.60 7.59
N ARG A 24 16.67 7.41 7.69
CA ARG A 24 17.64 7.32 8.80
C ARG A 24 17.00 7.56 10.17
N ARG A 25 16.03 8.48 10.26
CA ARG A 25 15.28 8.74 11.50
C ARG A 25 14.41 7.55 11.89
N PHE A 26 13.72 6.92 10.94
CA PHE A 26 12.94 5.71 11.18
C PHE A 26 13.82 4.57 11.71
N GLN A 27 14.99 4.34 11.10
CA GLN A 27 15.96 3.37 11.59
C GLN A 27 16.42 3.66 13.03
N ALA A 28 16.78 4.91 13.33
CA ALA A 28 17.20 5.32 14.67
C ALA A 28 16.09 5.11 15.72
N LEU A 29 14.83 5.21 15.32
CA LEU A 29 13.66 4.97 16.18
C LEU A 29 13.22 3.49 16.21
N GLY A 30 13.79 2.63 15.36
CA GLY A 30 13.34 1.25 15.21
C GLY A 30 11.95 1.13 14.58
N VAL A 31 11.57 2.07 13.74
CA VAL A 31 10.32 2.10 12.98
C VAL A 31 10.61 1.60 11.56
N LYS A 32 9.78 0.69 11.06
CA LYS A 32 9.86 0.25 9.66
C LYS A 32 9.03 1.20 8.78
N PRO A 33 9.61 1.81 7.73
CA PRO A 33 8.82 2.52 6.72
C PRO A 33 7.95 1.55 5.93
N GLU A 34 6.72 1.96 5.66
CA GLU A 34 5.99 1.53 4.47
C GLU A 34 6.29 2.56 3.36
N LEU A 35 6.80 2.09 2.23
CA LEU A 35 7.25 2.93 1.11
C LEU A 35 6.08 3.14 0.14
N GLU A 36 5.37 4.25 0.32
CA GLU A 36 4.26 4.68 -0.52
C GLU A 36 4.76 5.09 -1.91
N ALA A 37 4.29 4.41 -2.96
CA ALA A 37 4.65 4.65 -4.35
C ALA A 37 3.42 4.97 -5.18
N PHE A 38 3.42 6.14 -5.82
CA PHE A 38 2.31 6.63 -6.64
C PHE A 38 2.60 6.43 -8.14
N GLN A 39 3.81 6.00 -8.50
CA GLN A 39 4.24 5.71 -9.86
C GLN A 39 5.53 4.86 -9.85
N ALA A 40 5.95 4.39 -11.03
CA ALA A 40 7.15 3.56 -11.15
C ALA A 40 8.45 4.27 -10.72
N GLY A 41 8.57 5.58 -10.97
CA GLY A 41 9.73 6.36 -10.50
C GLY A 41 9.91 6.30 -8.99
N ASP A 42 8.81 6.28 -8.23
CA ASP A 42 8.83 6.17 -6.78
C ASP A 42 9.33 4.78 -6.34
N VAL A 43 8.88 3.72 -7.04
CA VAL A 43 9.37 2.34 -6.80
C VAL A 43 10.88 2.26 -7.04
N LEU A 44 11.37 2.87 -8.12
CA LEU A 44 12.81 2.89 -8.42
C LEU A 44 13.61 3.64 -7.36
N PHE A 45 13.10 4.76 -6.85
CA PHE A 45 13.76 5.47 -5.77
C PHE A 45 13.68 4.72 -4.43
N ALA A 46 12.56 4.05 -4.15
CA ALA A 46 12.43 3.16 -3.01
C ALA A 46 13.44 1.99 -3.09
N ASN A 47 13.66 1.40 -4.27
CA ASN A 47 14.70 0.40 -4.50
C ASN A 47 16.10 0.97 -4.22
N GLN A 48 16.34 2.24 -4.57
CA GLN A 48 17.59 2.92 -4.22
C GLN A 48 17.75 3.05 -2.69
N LEU A 49 16.68 3.36 -1.94
CA LEU A 49 16.73 3.37 -0.47
C LEU A 49 17.00 1.97 0.11
N VAL A 50 16.45 0.91 -0.49
CA VAL A 50 16.78 -0.48 -0.12
C VAL A 50 18.26 -0.76 -0.34
N ALA A 51 18.80 -0.41 -1.52
CA ALA A 51 20.22 -0.60 -1.84
C ALA A 51 21.16 0.21 -0.93
N GLU A 52 20.72 1.38 -0.47
CA GLU A 52 21.41 2.20 0.54
C GLU A 52 21.26 1.66 1.98
N GLY A 53 20.50 0.57 2.18
CA GLY A 53 20.26 -0.03 3.48
C GLY A 53 19.35 0.80 4.38
N LEU A 54 18.47 1.64 3.83
CA LEU A 54 17.65 2.62 4.55
C LEU A 54 16.16 2.20 4.73
N ALA A 55 15.73 1.08 4.15
CA ALA A 55 14.32 0.67 4.11
C ALA A 55 13.92 -0.45 5.10
N GLY A 56 14.87 -1.02 5.84
CA GLY A 56 14.64 -2.23 6.64
C GLY A 56 14.45 -3.49 5.78
N VAL A 57 14.51 -4.66 6.42
CA VAL A 57 14.41 -5.98 5.76
C VAL A 57 13.31 -6.81 6.45
N PRO A 58 12.40 -7.48 5.71
CA PRO A 58 12.13 -7.23 4.28
C PRO A 58 11.62 -5.79 4.07
N PRO A 59 11.85 -5.19 2.90
CA PRO A 59 11.32 -3.87 2.60
C PRO A 59 9.81 -3.95 2.33
N LEU A 60 9.07 -2.94 2.78
CA LEU A 60 7.60 -2.88 2.69
C LEU A 60 7.20 -1.76 1.71
N TYR A 61 6.42 -2.10 0.69
CA TYR A 61 5.95 -1.18 -0.35
C TYR A 61 4.43 -1.09 -0.39
N GLN A 62 3.90 0.06 -0.76
CA GLN A 62 2.48 0.22 -1.07
C GLN A 62 2.29 0.97 -2.38
N PHE A 63 1.51 0.39 -3.29
CA PHE A 63 1.12 1.04 -4.53
C PHE A 63 -0.18 1.79 -4.31
N VAL A 64 -0.13 3.11 -4.45
CA VAL A 64 -1.28 4.00 -4.29
C VAL A 64 -1.86 4.32 -5.66
N LEU A 65 -3.01 3.73 -5.98
CA LEU A 65 -3.56 3.74 -7.34
C LEU A 65 -4.87 4.52 -7.45
N GLY A 66 -5.02 5.26 -8.54
CA GLY A 66 -6.23 6.03 -8.85
C GLY A 66 -6.27 7.45 -8.26
N VAL A 67 -5.16 7.91 -7.66
CA VAL A 67 -4.91 9.31 -7.28
C VAL A 67 -4.49 10.08 -8.54
N LYS A 68 -5.02 11.28 -8.77
CA LYS A 68 -4.58 12.17 -9.86
C LYS A 68 -3.34 12.95 -9.39
N TRP A 69 -2.29 13.10 -10.18
CA TRP A 69 -1.99 12.58 -11.52
C TRP A 69 -1.04 11.36 -11.45
N GLY A 70 -1.26 10.47 -10.49
CA GLY A 70 -0.45 9.28 -10.27
C GLY A 70 -0.84 8.10 -11.16
N ALA A 71 -0.40 6.91 -10.75
CA ALA A 71 -0.63 5.65 -11.44
C ALA A 71 -2.13 5.28 -11.43
N PRO A 72 -2.68 4.78 -12.55
CA PRO A 72 -4.07 4.37 -12.63
C PRO A 72 -4.33 3.06 -11.86
N ALA A 73 -5.58 2.84 -11.47
CA ALA A 73 -6.01 1.63 -10.76
C ALA A 73 -6.47 0.53 -11.75
N ASP A 74 -5.51 -0.07 -12.44
CA ASP A 74 -5.72 -1.18 -13.38
C ASP A 74 -4.74 -2.35 -13.17
N PRO A 75 -5.10 -3.58 -13.59
CA PRO A 75 -4.26 -4.76 -13.43
C PRO A 75 -2.87 -4.65 -14.06
N GLU A 76 -2.77 -4.02 -15.23
CA GLU A 76 -1.52 -3.84 -15.97
C GLU A 76 -0.52 -3.01 -15.17
N THR A 77 -0.99 -1.95 -14.53
CA THR A 77 -0.19 -1.09 -13.65
C THR A 77 0.30 -1.83 -12.42
N VAL A 78 -0.58 -2.60 -11.75
CA VAL A 78 -0.17 -3.41 -10.58
C VAL A 78 0.91 -4.39 -10.99
N LEU A 79 0.72 -5.13 -12.09
CA LEU A 79 1.69 -6.11 -12.58
C LEU A 79 3.03 -5.44 -12.92
N TYR A 80 2.98 -4.30 -13.62
CA TYR A 80 4.18 -3.54 -13.97
C TYR A 80 4.95 -3.09 -12.72
N MET A 81 4.30 -2.42 -11.78
CA MET A 81 4.95 -1.94 -10.55
C MET A 81 5.47 -3.09 -9.68
N ARG A 82 4.71 -4.19 -9.55
CA ARG A 82 5.13 -5.40 -8.84
C ARG A 82 6.41 -5.99 -9.43
N ASN A 83 6.55 -5.97 -10.76
CA ASN A 83 7.73 -6.50 -11.43
C ASN A 83 8.99 -5.61 -11.28
N LEU A 84 8.86 -4.39 -10.74
CA LEU A 84 9.99 -3.52 -10.40
C LEU A 84 10.54 -3.78 -8.99
N LEU A 85 9.83 -4.53 -8.15
CA LEU A 85 10.22 -4.77 -6.76
C LEU A 85 11.42 -5.71 -6.63
N PRO A 86 12.24 -5.58 -5.56
CA PRO A 86 13.20 -6.61 -5.20
C PRO A 86 12.49 -7.91 -4.79
N ARG A 87 13.18 -9.04 -4.93
CA ARG A 87 12.58 -10.38 -4.80
C ARG A 87 11.94 -10.68 -3.44
N ASP A 88 12.45 -10.07 -2.38
CA ASP A 88 12.04 -10.26 -0.99
C ASP A 88 11.13 -9.13 -0.47
N ALA A 89 10.66 -8.23 -1.34
CA ALA A 89 9.75 -7.17 -0.95
C ALA A 89 8.40 -7.72 -0.51
N VAL A 90 7.93 -7.19 0.61
CA VAL A 90 6.52 -7.28 1.00
C VAL A 90 5.80 -6.08 0.38
N TRP A 91 4.63 -6.30 -0.20
CA TRP A 91 3.93 -5.22 -0.91
C TRP A 91 2.41 -5.33 -0.84
N THR A 92 1.76 -4.18 -1.00
CA THR A 92 0.29 -4.00 -1.05
C THR A 92 -0.06 -3.15 -2.26
N ALA A 93 -1.11 -3.48 -3.01
CA ALA A 93 -1.77 -2.51 -3.89
C ALA A 93 -3.11 -2.06 -3.30
N MET A 94 -3.36 -0.74 -3.35
CA MET A 94 -4.61 -0.14 -2.91
C MET A 94 -5.24 0.68 -4.05
N GLY A 95 -6.58 0.75 -4.05
CA GLY A 95 -7.34 1.56 -5.01
C GLY A 95 -8.22 2.59 -4.30
N VAL A 96 -8.27 3.81 -4.83
CA VAL A 96 -9.12 4.88 -4.28
C VAL A 96 -10.60 4.66 -4.67
N ALA A 97 -11.49 4.96 -3.72
CA ALA A 97 -12.94 4.94 -3.88
C ALA A 97 -13.46 3.59 -4.41
N GLN A 98 -14.15 3.60 -5.56
CA GLN A 98 -14.75 2.39 -6.14
C GLN A 98 -13.71 1.33 -6.55
N ALA A 99 -12.43 1.72 -6.70
CA ALA A 99 -11.36 0.80 -7.05
C ALA A 99 -10.83 0.00 -5.85
N GLN A 100 -11.25 0.33 -4.61
CA GLN A 100 -10.73 -0.31 -3.39
C GLN A 100 -10.87 -1.85 -3.41
N MET A 101 -12.08 -2.37 -3.64
CA MET A 101 -12.32 -3.82 -3.62
C MET A 101 -11.71 -4.54 -4.85
N PRO A 102 -11.82 -4.00 -6.10
CA PRO A 102 -11.10 -4.57 -7.24
C PRO A 102 -9.57 -4.65 -7.04
N MET A 103 -8.95 -3.58 -6.50
CA MET A 103 -7.50 -3.58 -6.25
C MET A 103 -7.09 -4.48 -5.09
N ALA A 104 -7.93 -4.62 -4.06
CA ALA A 104 -7.73 -5.61 -3.01
C ALA A 104 -7.65 -7.03 -3.59
N ALA A 105 -8.61 -7.42 -4.44
CA ALA A 105 -8.59 -8.73 -5.10
C ALA A 105 -7.38 -8.89 -6.02
N GLN A 106 -7.06 -7.87 -6.83
CA GLN A 106 -5.93 -7.89 -7.75
C GLN A 106 -4.58 -8.03 -7.03
N SER A 107 -4.43 -7.38 -5.87
CA SER A 107 -3.24 -7.49 -5.03
C SER A 107 -3.04 -8.93 -4.56
N VAL A 108 -4.10 -9.55 -4.01
CA VAL A 108 -4.06 -10.95 -3.54
C VAL A 108 -3.71 -11.91 -4.68
N LEU A 109 -4.33 -11.75 -5.86
CA LEU A 109 -4.07 -12.60 -7.03
C LEU A 109 -2.61 -12.54 -7.50
N LEU A 110 -1.88 -11.45 -7.25
CA LEU A 110 -0.47 -11.28 -7.60
C LEU A 110 0.49 -11.55 -6.42
N GLY A 111 -0.03 -12.01 -5.28
CA GLY A 111 0.75 -12.33 -4.08
C GLY A 111 1.10 -11.13 -3.20
N GLY A 112 0.35 -10.03 -3.30
CA GLY A 112 0.44 -8.87 -2.42
C GLY A 112 -0.57 -8.93 -1.26
N HIS A 113 -0.45 -7.97 -0.34
CA HIS A 113 -1.38 -7.77 0.77
C HIS A 113 -2.51 -6.79 0.40
N VAL A 114 -3.42 -6.52 1.34
CA VAL A 114 -4.62 -5.72 1.11
C VAL A 114 -4.66 -4.52 2.07
N ARG A 115 -5.01 -3.36 1.53
CA ARG A 115 -5.41 -2.16 2.29
C ARG A 115 -6.84 -1.78 1.95
N VAL A 116 -7.63 -1.53 2.99
CA VAL A 116 -8.99 -0.97 2.90
C VAL A 116 -9.23 -0.01 4.07
N GLY A 117 -10.20 0.88 3.90
CA GLY A 117 -10.62 1.81 4.94
C GLY A 117 -11.35 3.02 4.40
N LEU A 118 -11.93 3.79 5.32
CA LEU A 118 -12.64 5.04 5.02
C LEU A 118 -11.72 6.15 4.54
N GLU A 119 -10.41 6.05 4.79
CA GLU A 119 -9.40 6.95 4.20
C GLU A 119 -9.45 6.88 2.67
N ASP A 120 -9.60 5.68 2.11
CA ASP A 120 -9.56 5.48 0.66
C ASP A 120 -10.97 5.43 0.05
N ASN A 121 -11.98 5.00 0.81
CA ASN A 121 -13.35 4.82 0.30
C ASN A 121 -14.43 4.92 1.40
N LEU A 122 -15.33 5.89 1.27
CA LEU A 122 -16.46 6.07 2.20
C LEU A 122 -17.65 5.10 1.99
N TYR A 123 -17.71 4.37 0.87
CA TYR A 123 -18.92 3.63 0.49
C TYR A 123 -18.76 2.12 0.59
N LEU A 124 -19.75 1.46 1.18
CA LEU A 124 -19.86 0.01 1.13
C LEU A 124 -20.35 -0.41 -0.25
N GLU A 125 -21.37 0.26 -0.77
CA GLU A 125 -21.89 0.09 -2.12
C GLU A 125 -22.43 1.43 -2.61
N ARG A 126 -22.89 1.50 -3.87
CA ARG A 126 -23.34 2.76 -4.45
C ARG A 126 -24.45 3.39 -3.59
N GLY A 127 -24.13 4.53 -2.98
CA GLY A 127 -25.07 5.30 -2.14
C GLY A 127 -25.16 4.86 -0.68
N VAL A 128 -24.43 3.81 -0.26
CA VAL A 128 -24.45 3.31 1.12
C VAL A 128 -23.09 3.53 1.76
N PHE A 129 -23.03 4.33 2.82
CA PHE A 129 -21.78 4.57 3.55
C PHE A 129 -21.32 3.32 4.32
N ALA A 130 -20.01 3.16 4.45
CA ALA A 130 -19.38 2.07 5.19
C ALA A 130 -18.90 2.49 6.58
N THR A 131 -18.64 1.50 7.42
CA THR A 131 -17.67 1.59 8.53
C THR A 131 -16.37 0.88 8.13
N ASN A 132 -15.25 1.20 8.79
CA ASN A 132 -13.98 0.48 8.58
C ASN A 132 -14.13 -1.04 8.77
N GLY A 133 -14.93 -1.46 9.76
CA GLY A 133 -15.19 -2.88 10.02
C GLY A 133 -15.89 -3.58 8.85
N GLN A 134 -16.88 -2.93 8.23
CA GLN A 134 -17.58 -3.49 7.06
C GLN A 134 -16.67 -3.62 5.84
N LEU A 135 -15.76 -2.66 5.62
CA LEU A 135 -14.78 -2.74 4.54
C LEU A 135 -13.76 -3.86 4.80
N ALA A 136 -13.26 -3.96 6.04
CA ALA A 136 -12.35 -5.03 6.45
C ALA A 136 -12.98 -6.42 6.31
N GLU A 137 -14.24 -6.60 6.75
CA GLU A 137 -14.98 -7.85 6.61
C GLU A 137 -15.18 -8.22 5.13
N ARG A 138 -15.49 -7.24 4.27
CA ARG A 138 -15.64 -7.48 2.84
C ARG A 138 -14.32 -7.90 2.19
N ALA A 139 -13.22 -7.23 2.53
CA ALA A 139 -11.89 -7.58 2.05
C ALA A 139 -11.47 -8.98 2.54
N GLY A 140 -11.72 -9.29 3.81
CA GLY A 140 -11.47 -10.61 4.39
C GLY A 140 -12.18 -11.72 3.64
N ARG A 141 -13.47 -11.54 3.31
CA ARG A 141 -14.22 -12.50 2.48
C ARG A 141 -13.61 -12.70 1.09
N ILE A 142 -13.08 -11.66 0.46
CA ILE A 142 -12.36 -11.78 -0.82
C ILE A 142 -11.12 -12.66 -0.64
N VAL A 143 -10.31 -12.38 0.38
CA VAL A 143 -9.10 -13.16 0.70
C VAL A 143 -9.44 -14.63 0.93
N ASP A 144 -10.47 -14.90 1.74
CA ASP A 144 -10.92 -16.26 2.06
C ASP A 144 -11.44 -17.00 0.82
N HIS A 145 -12.24 -16.33 -0.03
CA HIS A 145 -12.78 -16.93 -1.26
C HIS A 145 -11.72 -17.19 -2.33
N LEU A 146 -10.59 -16.50 -2.27
CA LEU A 146 -9.42 -16.77 -3.12
C LEU A 146 -8.52 -17.89 -2.55
N GLY A 147 -8.89 -18.50 -1.41
CA GLY A 147 -8.15 -19.59 -0.79
C GLY A 147 -6.97 -19.15 0.07
N CYS A 148 -6.89 -17.87 0.40
CA CYS A 148 -5.90 -17.31 1.34
C CYS A 148 -6.52 -17.16 2.73
N ALA A 149 -5.73 -16.66 3.70
CA ALA A 149 -6.19 -16.33 5.04
C ALA A 149 -5.71 -14.93 5.46
N VAL A 150 -6.50 -14.24 6.26
CA VAL A 150 -6.12 -12.94 6.84
C VAL A 150 -5.16 -13.16 8.00
N ALA A 151 -3.98 -12.55 7.93
CA ALA A 151 -2.99 -12.60 9.00
C ALA A 151 -3.50 -11.93 10.28
N THR A 152 -3.27 -12.56 11.41
CA THR A 152 -3.36 -11.94 12.74
C THR A 152 -2.30 -10.86 12.89
N PRO A 153 -2.45 -9.94 13.86
CA PRO A 153 -1.42 -8.94 14.14
C PRO A 153 -0.05 -9.52 14.51
N SER A 154 0.01 -10.73 15.06
CA SER A 154 1.28 -11.41 15.38
C SER A 154 1.96 -11.95 14.12
N GLU A 155 1.21 -12.65 13.26
CA GLU A 155 1.73 -13.15 11.97
C GLU A 155 2.18 -11.99 11.08
N ALA A 156 1.42 -10.89 11.05
CA ALA A 156 1.81 -9.68 10.32
C ALA A 156 3.14 -9.11 10.84
N ARG A 157 3.42 -9.16 12.15
CA ARG A 157 4.72 -8.73 12.69
C ARG A 157 5.85 -9.63 12.22
N GLU A 158 5.64 -10.94 12.21
CA GLU A 158 6.65 -11.90 11.75
C GLU A 158 6.94 -11.71 10.26
N LEU A 159 5.91 -11.65 9.41
CA LEU A 159 6.03 -11.39 7.98
C LEU A 159 6.78 -10.08 7.68
N LEU A 160 6.49 -9.04 8.45
CA LEU A 160 7.08 -7.72 8.27
C LEU A 160 8.40 -7.54 9.03
N GLY A 161 8.91 -8.53 9.78
CA GLY A 161 10.11 -8.39 10.59
C GLY A 161 10.02 -7.27 11.64
N LEU A 162 8.83 -7.07 12.23
CA LEU A 162 8.57 -6.08 13.27
C LEU A 162 8.83 -6.65 14.66
N ARG A 163 9.16 -5.77 15.62
CA ARG A 163 9.27 -6.17 17.02
C ARG A 163 7.93 -6.70 17.54
N MET A 164 7.97 -7.82 18.25
CA MET A 164 6.82 -8.32 19.00
C MET A 164 6.46 -7.35 20.12
N ARG A 165 5.15 -7.15 20.34
CA ARG A 165 4.69 -6.42 21.52
C ARG A 165 4.85 -7.34 22.73
N ALA A 166 5.35 -6.79 23.83
CA ALA A 166 5.30 -7.44 25.14
C ALA A 166 3.86 -7.52 25.64
#